data_AF-M4A606-F1
#
_entry.id   AF-M4A606-F1
#
_cell.length_a   1.000
_cell.length_b   1.000
_cell.length_c   1.000
_cell.angle_alpha   90.00
_cell.angle_beta   90.00
_cell.angle_gamma   90.00
#
_symmetry.space_group_name_H-M   'P 1'
#
loop_
_entity.id
_entity.type
_entity.pdbx_description
1 polymer ?
#
loop_
_entity_poly.entity_id
_entity_poly.type
_entity_poly.pdbx_seq_one_letter_code
_entity_poly.pdbx_strand_id
1 'polypeptide(L)'
;MGNVMMAVSRTKVTAVTNLAALVEHECTNLLILYRKQENLPEDMESDRLVFISHPSSQLDTKSKLQSLHTGLGKCYSLLERAIALEEEELDGVETTEYKNTRGRLKGELLNLLKSTGGLLKAAGGKPIKVLDDSEPYQPSNLFHLKLWVYSVLMEVKFWSSTAIALLRELQAVAAKEPPKKSKKSTRSTRR
;
A
#
# COMPACT_ATOMS: atom_id res chain seq x y z
N MET A 1 -2.67 -28.08 -10.79
CA MET A 1 -2.63 -26.80 -10.03
C MET A 1 -2.67 -25.66 -11.02
N GLY A 2 -3.83 -25.07 -11.26
CA GLY A 2 -3.97 -23.97 -12.22
C GLY A 2 -5.40 -23.47 -12.21
N ASN A 3 -5.61 -22.22 -11.76
CA ASN A 3 -6.78 -21.36 -12.00
C ASN A 3 -6.93 -20.16 -11.04
N VAL A 4 -5.93 -19.77 -10.24
CA VAL A 4 -6.09 -18.57 -9.36
C VAL A 4 -6.08 -17.25 -10.15
N MET A 5 -5.49 -17.26 -11.36
CA MET A 5 -5.45 -16.09 -12.26
C MET A 5 -6.83 -15.70 -12.84
N MET A 6 -7.80 -16.63 -12.85
CA MET A 6 -9.06 -16.46 -13.59
C MET A 6 -10.07 -15.52 -12.92
N ALA A 7 -9.86 -15.12 -11.66
CA ALA A 7 -10.83 -14.34 -10.89
C ALA A 7 -10.48 -12.84 -10.75
N VAL A 8 -9.28 -12.42 -11.13
CA VAL A 8 -8.83 -11.02 -10.98
C VAL A 8 -8.83 -10.32 -12.34
N SER A 9 -9.80 -9.43 -12.57
CA SER A 9 -9.88 -8.67 -13.83
C SER A 9 -8.65 -7.78 -14.02
N ARG A 10 -8.01 -7.85 -15.20
CA ARG A 10 -6.85 -6.99 -15.57
C ARG A 10 -7.11 -5.51 -15.34
N THR A 11 -8.31 -5.03 -15.67
CA THR A 11 -8.75 -3.64 -15.44
C THR A 11 -8.72 -3.26 -13.96
N LYS A 12 -9.15 -4.17 -13.08
CA LYS A 12 -9.10 -3.98 -11.63
C LYS A 12 -7.65 -3.85 -11.15
N VAL A 13 -6.76 -4.73 -11.62
CA VAL A 13 -5.32 -4.66 -11.26
C VAL A 13 -4.73 -3.33 -11.69
N THR A 14 -4.99 -2.87 -12.93
CA THR A 14 -4.52 -1.56 -13.40
C THR A 14 -5.02 -0.39 -12.57
N ALA A 15 -6.31 -0.40 -12.19
CA ALA A 15 -6.85 0.62 -11.31
C ALA A 15 -6.13 0.64 -9.95
N VAL A 16 -5.89 -0.53 -9.35
CA VAL A 16 -5.12 -0.62 -8.08
C VAL A 16 -3.67 -0.17 -8.26
N THR A 17 -3.03 -0.48 -9.39
CA THR A 17 -1.66 -0.02 -9.68
C THR A 17 -1.58 1.51 -9.74
N ASN A 18 -2.54 2.15 -10.43
CA ASN A 18 -2.58 3.61 -10.52
C ASN A 18 -2.82 4.26 -9.15
N LEU A 19 -3.69 3.65 -8.33
CA LEU A 19 -3.92 4.10 -6.96
C LEU A 19 -2.66 3.97 -6.10
N ALA A 20 -1.89 2.89 -6.23
CA ALA A 20 -0.62 2.73 -5.54
C ALA A 20 0.42 3.80 -5.94
N ALA A 21 0.49 4.13 -7.23
CA ALA A 21 1.34 5.21 -7.73
C ALA A 21 0.92 6.58 -7.20
N LEU A 22 -0.38 6.83 -7.05
CA LEU A 22 -0.89 8.05 -6.44
C LEU A 22 -0.48 8.15 -4.96
N VAL A 23 -0.61 7.06 -4.18
CA VAL A 23 -0.17 7.03 -2.79
C VAL A 23 1.33 7.29 -2.66
N GLU A 24 2.15 6.67 -3.52
CA GLU A 24 3.60 6.90 -3.53
C GLU A 24 3.94 8.37 -3.83
N HIS A 25 3.24 8.98 -4.79
CA HIS A 25 3.41 10.38 -5.16
C HIS A 25 3.01 11.33 -4.03
N GLU A 26 1.81 11.18 -3.46
CA GLU A 26 1.36 12.01 -2.32
C GLU A 26 2.30 11.84 -1.12
N CYS A 27 2.78 10.63 -0.86
CA CYS A 27 3.73 10.36 0.23
C CYS A 27 5.09 11.02 -0.02
N THR A 28 5.57 11.01 -1.27
CA THR A 28 6.82 11.68 -1.64
C THR A 28 6.72 13.19 -1.45
N ASN A 29 5.59 13.79 -1.86
CA ASN A 29 5.34 15.22 -1.65
C ASN A 29 5.26 15.55 -0.15
N LEU A 30 4.58 14.72 0.64
CA LEU A 30 4.47 14.92 2.08
C LEU A 30 5.83 14.82 2.77
N LEU A 31 6.70 13.88 2.38
CA LEU A 31 8.06 13.76 2.89
C LEU A 31 8.90 15.01 2.61
N ILE A 32 8.75 15.62 1.42
CA ILE A 32 9.44 16.87 1.07
C ILE A 32 8.97 18.01 1.97
N LEU A 33 7.65 18.15 2.15
CA LEU A 33 7.08 19.17 3.04
C LEU A 33 7.54 18.96 4.49
N TYR A 34 7.49 17.71 4.96
CA TYR A 34 7.87 17.35 6.32
C TYR A 34 9.34 17.66 6.61
N ARG A 35 10.25 17.24 5.74
CA ARG A 35 11.68 17.54 5.89
C ARG A 35 11.97 19.04 5.94
N LYS A 36 11.30 19.82 5.10
CA LYS A 36 11.42 21.29 5.09
C LYS A 36 10.88 21.91 6.37
N GLN A 37 9.74 21.44 6.85
CA GLN A 37 9.12 21.95 8.07
C GLN A 37 9.98 21.66 9.30
N GLU A 38 10.54 20.45 9.38
CA GLU A 38 11.30 19.98 10.54
C GLU A 38 12.81 20.17 10.44
N ASN A 39 13.30 20.76 9.34
CA ASN A 39 14.73 20.94 9.04
C ASN A 39 15.56 19.65 9.17
N LEU A 40 15.03 18.54 8.65
CA LEU A 40 15.68 17.23 8.74
C LEU A 40 16.78 17.09 7.67
N PRO A 41 17.91 16.41 7.97
CA PRO A 41 18.96 16.14 6.99
C PRO A 41 18.46 15.33 5.78
N GLU A 42 19.05 15.55 4.61
CA GLU A 42 18.67 14.84 3.38
C GLU A 42 19.05 13.35 3.42
N ASP A 43 20.17 13.04 4.08
CA ASP A 43 20.78 11.72 4.28
C ASP A 43 20.28 11.02 5.55
N MET A 44 19.20 11.52 6.15
CA MET A 44 18.63 10.93 7.35
C MET A 44 18.05 9.55 7.07
N GLU A 45 18.65 8.55 7.72
CA GLU A 45 18.18 7.17 7.74
C GLU A 45 16.82 7.07 8.44
N SER A 46 16.01 6.11 8.02
CA SER A 46 14.71 5.81 8.62
C SER A 46 14.71 4.41 9.21
N ASP A 47 14.11 4.25 10.37
CA ASP A 47 13.90 2.93 10.95
C ASP A 47 12.82 2.17 10.18
N ARG A 48 13.00 0.85 10.10
CA ARG A 48 11.96 -0.06 9.61
C ARG A 48 10.95 -0.26 10.74
N LEU A 49 9.69 0.06 10.48
CA LEU A 49 8.59 -0.11 11.45
C LEU A 49 7.69 -1.29 11.07
N VAL A 50 7.69 -1.69 9.79
CA VAL A 50 6.84 -2.78 9.30
C VAL A 50 7.68 -4.00 8.96
N PHE A 51 7.74 -4.93 9.93
CA PHE A 51 8.42 -6.23 9.81
C PHE A 51 7.49 -7.30 9.25
N ILE A 52 7.26 -7.28 7.94
CA ILE A 52 6.51 -8.30 7.22
C ILE A 52 7.41 -8.85 6.10
N SER A 53 7.39 -10.16 5.89
CA SER A 53 8.16 -10.80 4.82
C SER A 53 7.79 -10.18 3.47
N HIS A 54 8.82 -9.68 2.76
CA HIS A 54 8.64 -9.07 1.46
C HIS A 54 8.02 -10.07 0.47
N PRO A 55 7.07 -9.65 -0.40
CA PRO A 55 6.46 -10.53 -1.39
C PRO A 55 7.50 -10.96 -2.44
N SER A 56 8.22 -12.05 -2.16
CA SER A 56 9.25 -12.59 -3.06
C SER A 56 8.63 -13.29 -4.27
N SER A 57 9.38 -13.38 -5.38
CA SER A 57 8.94 -14.03 -6.61
C SER A 57 8.54 -15.51 -6.42
N GLN A 58 9.06 -16.16 -5.38
CA GLN A 58 8.82 -17.57 -5.05
C GLN A 58 7.45 -17.82 -4.37
N LEU A 59 6.83 -16.78 -3.83
CA LEU A 59 5.50 -16.89 -3.22
C LEU A 59 4.41 -16.96 -4.28
N ASP A 60 3.33 -17.68 -3.97
CA ASP A 60 2.14 -17.67 -4.81
C ASP A 60 1.41 -16.33 -4.74
N THR A 61 0.59 -16.01 -5.74
CA THR A 61 -0.13 -14.73 -5.85
C THR A 61 -0.92 -14.38 -4.58
N LYS A 62 -1.55 -15.38 -3.94
CA LYS A 62 -2.30 -15.18 -2.70
C LYS A 62 -1.38 -14.73 -1.57
N SER A 63 -0.27 -15.44 -1.33
CA SER A 63 0.67 -15.08 -0.26
C SER A 63 1.32 -13.73 -0.49
N LYS A 64 1.68 -13.40 -1.76
CA LYS A 64 2.19 -12.07 -2.13
C LYS A 64 1.19 -10.97 -1.80
N LEU A 65 -0.07 -11.13 -2.21
CA LEU A 65 -1.15 -10.17 -1.92
C LEU A 65 -1.47 -10.08 -0.43
N GLN A 66 -1.31 -11.18 0.32
CA GLN A 66 -1.51 -11.20 1.75
C GLN A 66 -0.42 -10.41 2.49
N SER A 67 0.85 -10.63 2.17
CA SER A 67 1.96 -9.83 2.71
C SER A 67 1.78 -8.35 2.41
N LEU A 68 1.42 -8.02 1.16
CA LEU A 68 1.16 -6.64 0.75
C LEU A 68 0.02 -6.01 1.57
N HIS A 69 -1.13 -6.70 1.65
CA HIS A 69 -2.29 -6.19 2.39
C HIS A 69 -1.98 -5.98 3.87
N THR A 70 -1.25 -6.89 4.50
CA THR A 70 -0.83 -6.75 5.90
C THR A 70 0.15 -5.60 6.09
N GLY A 71 1.14 -5.45 5.20
CA GLY A 71 2.08 -4.33 5.25
C GLY A 71 1.39 -2.98 5.13
N LEU A 72 0.52 -2.82 4.13
CA LEU A 72 -0.29 -1.60 3.95
C LEU A 72 -1.21 -1.32 5.15
N GLY A 73 -1.79 -2.37 5.75
CA GLY A 73 -2.62 -2.23 6.95
C GLY A 73 -1.82 -1.69 8.14
N LYS A 74 -0.60 -2.18 8.36
CA LYS A 74 0.31 -1.64 9.38
C LYS A 74 0.70 -0.19 9.09
N CYS A 75 1.04 0.14 7.83
CA CYS A 75 1.33 1.53 7.45
C CYS A 75 0.14 2.46 7.72
N TYR A 76 -1.08 2.01 7.46
CA TYR A 76 -2.27 2.80 7.74
C TYR A 76 -2.44 3.08 9.24
N SER A 77 -2.33 2.06 10.09
CA SER A 77 -2.41 2.23 11.55
C SER A 77 -1.30 3.15 12.09
N LEU A 78 -0.07 3.00 11.60
CA LEU A 78 1.05 3.88 11.96
C LEU A 78 0.79 5.33 11.55
N LEU A 79 0.26 5.55 10.33
CA LEU A 79 -0.06 6.90 9.85
C LEU A 79 -1.19 7.54 10.67
N GLU A 80 -2.22 6.78 11.05
CA GLU A 80 -3.27 7.28 11.93
C GLU A 80 -2.71 7.69 13.29
N ARG A 81 -1.79 6.89 13.85
CA ARG A 81 -1.14 7.21 15.12
C ARG A 81 -0.21 8.41 15.02
N ALA A 82 0.54 8.54 13.92
CA ALA A 82 1.36 9.71 13.62
C ALA A 82 0.52 10.98 13.60
N ILE A 83 -0.60 10.97 12.85
CA ILE A 83 -1.51 12.13 12.79
C ILE A 83 -2.01 12.51 14.19
N ALA A 84 -2.45 11.53 14.99
CA ALA A 84 -2.96 11.81 16.34
C ALA A 84 -1.89 12.40 17.27
N LEU A 85 -0.66 11.88 17.22
CA LEU A 85 0.45 12.40 18.03
C LEU A 85 0.92 13.77 17.56
N GLU A 86 0.98 14.02 16.26
CA GLU A 86 1.30 15.35 15.73
C GLU A 86 0.25 16.39 16.13
N GLU A 87 -1.03 16.03 16.10
CA GLU A 87 -2.13 16.91 16.54
C GLU A 87 -2.10 17.19 18.06
N GLU A 88 -1.63 16.23 18.88
CA GLU A 88 -1.50 16.39 20.33
C GLU A 88 -0.25 17.20 20.73
N GLU A 89 0.88 16.95 20.07
CA GLU A 89 2.21 17.39 20.56
C GLU A 89 2.84 18.51 19.72
N LEU A 90 2.42 18.73 18.47
CA LEU A 90 3.03 19.72 17.55
C LEU A 90 2.14 20.94 17.28
N ASP A 91 1.22 21.22 18.22
CA ASP A 91 0.11 22.14 18.05
C ASP A 91 0.53 23.52 17.47
N GLY A 92 0.12 23.78 16.22
CA GLY A 92 0.18 25.11 15.59
C GLY A 92 1.34 25.42 14.62
N VAL A 93 2.31 24.54 14.41
CA VAL A 93 3.47 24.83 13.51
C VAL A 93 3.27 24.31 12.08
N GLU A 94 2.29 23.44 11.87
CA GLU A 94 2.05 22.81 10.58
C GLU A 94 1.44 23.75 9.54
N THR A 95 2.03 23.76 8.34
CA THR A 95 1.46 24.49 7.22
C THR A 95 0.13 23.86 6.76
N THR A 96 -0.80 24.68 6.27
CA THR A 96 -2.08 24.20 5.69
C THR A 96 -1.85 23.19 4.56
N GLU A 97 -0.78 23.38 3.77
CA GLU A 97 -0.41 22.47 2.69
C GLU A 97 -0.01 21.08 3.22
N TYR A 98 0.78 21.03 4.29
CA TYR A 98 1.17 19.78 4.95
C TYR A 98 -0.06 19.03 5.47
N LYS A 99 -0.93 19.70 6.24
CA LYS A 99 -2.17 19.11 6.78
C LYS A 99 -3.06 18.53 5.68
N ASN A 100 -3.28 19.29 4.61
CA ASN A 100 -4.11 18.85 3.49
C ASN A 100 -3.52 17.64 2.77
N THR A 101 -2.21 17.66 2.52
CA THR A 101 -1.50 16.56 1.85
C THR A 101 -1.50 15.29 2.72
N ARG A 102 -1.32 15.43 4.03
CA ARG A 102 -1.43 14.33 5.01
C ARG A 102 -2.82 13.69 5.00
N GLY A 103 -3.87 14.52 5.00
CA GLY A 103 -5.26 14.07 4.90
C GLY A 103 -5.55 13.30 3.62
N ARG A 104 -5.08 13.80 2.46
CA ARG A 104 -5.19 13.10 1.17
C ARG A 104 -4.46 11.76 1.19
N LEU A 105 -3.21 11.74 1.65
CA LEU A 105 -2.42 10.51 1.75
C LEU A 105 -3.14 9.45 2.59
N LYS A 106 -3.68 9.82 3.75
CA LYS A 106 -4.47 8.91 4.60
C LYS A 106 -5.68 8.35 3.85
N GLY A 107 -6.43 9.19 3.14
CA GLY A 107 -7.59 8.78 2.35
C GLY A 107 -7.22 7.80 1.24
N GLU A 108 -6.18 8.10 0.47
CA GLU A 108 -5.75 7.24 -0.64
C GLU A 108 -5.10 5.94 -0.17
N LEU A 109 -4.36 5.96 0.94
CA LEU A 109 -3.83 4.74 1.55
C LEU A 109 -4.95 3.80 2.00
N LEU A 110 -6.04 4.35 2.57
CA LEU A 110 -7.23 3.55 2.92
C LEU A 110 -7.88 2.95 1.68
N ASN A 111 -7.99 3.72 0.59
CA ASN A 111 -8.54 3.24 -0.68
C ASN A 111 -7.68 2.11 -1.26
N LEU A 112 -6.34 2.24 -1.18
CA LEU A 112 -5.39 1.24 -1.64
C LEU A 112 -5.51 -0.05 -0.81
N LEU A 113 -5.61 0.07 0.51
CA LEU A 113 -5.81 -1.06 1.42
C LEU A 113 -7.11 -1.82 1.09
N LYS A 114 -8.23 -1.10 0.90
CA LYS A 114 -9.51 -1.72 0.50
C LYS A 114 -9.40 -2.42 -0.85
N SER A 115 -8.76 -1.78 -1.82
CA SER A 115 -8.61 -2.29 -3.19
C SER A 115 -7.74 -3.55 -3.24
N THR A 116 -6.61 -3.54 -2.54
CA THR A 116 -5.73 -4.72 -2.40
C THR A 116 -6.42 -5.84 -1.62
N GLY A 117 -7.23 -5.53 -0.60
CA GLY A 117 -8.09 -6.51 0.07
C GLY A 117 -9.10 -7.15 -0.88
N GLY A 118 -9.66 -6.36 -1.81
CA GLY A 118 -10.52 -6.86 -2.88
C GLY A 118 -9.80 -7.75 -3.90
N LEU A 119 -8.51 -7.55 -4.14
CA LEU A 119 -7.68 -8.45 -4.96
C LEU A 119 -7.35 -9.73 -4.21
N LEU A 120 -6.98 -9.63 -2.94
CA LEU A 120 -6.69 -10.78 -2.08
C LEU A 120 -7.90 -11.73 -1.96
N LYS A 121 -9.11 -11.19 -1.78
CA LYS A 121 -10.36 -11.99 -1.81
C LYS A 121 -10.54 -12.75 -3.12
N ALA A 122 -10.32 -12.08 -4.25
CA ALA A 122 -10.44 -12.69 -5.56
C ALA A 122 -9.37 -13.79 -5.81
N ALA A 123 -8.21 -13.68 -5.16
CA ALA A 123 -7.18 -14.72 -5.15
C ALA A 123 -7.42 -15.86 -4.13
N GLY A 124 -8.59 -15.90 -3.47
CA GLY A 124 -8.91 -16.93 -2.45
C GLY A 124 -8.23 -16.71 -1.09
N GLY A 125 -7.78 -15.50 -0.82
CA GLY A 125 -7.31 -15.05 0.49
C GLY A 125 -8.40 -14.35 1.29
N LYS A 126 -8.13 -14.13 2.57
CA LYS A 126 -9.00 -13.36 3.47
C LYS A 126 -8.23 -12.11 3.93
N PRO A 127 -8.76 -10.90 3.72
CA PRO A 127 -8.17 -9.71 4.31
C PRO A 127 -8.17 -9.85 5.83
N ILE A 128 -6.99 -9.72 6.41
CA ILE A 128 -6.83 -9.67 7.86
C ILE A 128 -7.05 -8.22 8.25
N LYS A 129 -7.95 -7.98 9.21
CA LYS A 129 -8.01 -6.69 9.89
C LYS A 129 -6.73 -6.63 10.71
N VAL A 130 -5.81 -5.73 10.34
CA VAL A 130 -4.60 -5.50 11.12
C VAL A 130 -5.06 -4.85 12.42
N LEU A 131 -5.18 -5.66 13.48
CA LEU A 131 -5.10 -5.15 14.84
C LEU A 131 -3.61 -5.01 15.12
N ASP A 132 -3.19 -3.80 15.42
CA ASP A 132 -1.86 -3.59 15.99
C ASP A 132 -1.98 -3.94 17.48
N ASP A 133 -1.60 -5.16 17.83
CA ASP A 133 -1.56 -5.64 19.23
C ASP A 133 -0.27 -5.17 19.94
N SER A 134 0.56 -4.38 19.26
CA SER A 134 1.78 -3.79 19.82
C SER A 134 1.42 -2.66 20.78
N GLU A 135 2.27 -2.42 21.78
CA GLU A 135 2.13 -1.23 22.61
C GLU A 135 2.16 0.03 21.73
N PRO A 136 1.21 0.97 21.94
CA PRO A 136 1.17 2.19 21.16
C PRO A 136 2.46 2.96 21.37
N TYR A 137 3.09 3.40 20.27
CA TYR A 137 4.30 4.21 20.36
C TYR A 137 4.07 5.43 21.27
N GLN A 138 4.98 5.60 22.23
CA GLN A 138 5.05 6.73 23.14
C GLN A 138 6.40 7.43 22.92
N PRO A 139 6.41 8.63 22.32
CA PRO A 139 7.65 9.37 22.12
C PRO A 139 8.19 9.83 23.48
N SER A 140 9.50 9.71 23.70
CA SER A 140 10.13 10.25 24.92
C SER A 140 10.33 11.76 24.88
N ASN A 141 10.30 12.36 23.69
CA ASN A 141 10.36 13.79 23.43
C ASN A 141 9.92 14.11 21.98
N LEU A 142 9.74 15.40 21.67
CA LEU A 142 9.32 15.86 20.34
C LEU A 142 10.31 15.48 19.23
N PHE A 143 11.60 15.43 19.50
CA PHE A 143 12.60 15.05 18.49
C PHE A 143 12.41 13.59 18.06
N HIS A 144 12.22 12.67 19.01
CA HIS A 144 11.93 11.27 18.72
C HIS A 144 10.58 11.11 18.00
N LEU A 145 9.56 11.88 18.38
CA LEU A 145 8.30 11.91 17.63
C LEU A 145 8.54 12.27 16.16
N LYS A 146 9.35 13.31 15.89
CA LYS A 146 9.62 13.75 14.51
C LYS A 146 10.33 12.70 13.67
N LEU A 147 11.36 12.06 14.23
CA LEU A 147 12.07 10.96 13.57
C LEU A 147 11.15 9.76 13.31
N TRP A 148 10.27 9.46 14.26
CA TRP A 148 9.32 8.37 14.13
C TRP A 148 8.27 8.65 13.05
N VAL A 149 7.68 9.85 13.01
CA VAL A 149 6.76 10.27 11.94
C VAL A 149 7.43 10.17 10.57
N TYR A 150 8.67 10.64 10.44
CA TYR A 150 9.43 10.47 9.20
C TYR A 150 9.58 8.99 8.80
N SER A 151 9.88 8.11 9.77
CA SER A 151 9.99 6.67 9.53
C SER A 151 8.64 6.05 9.12
N VAL A 152 7.51 6.51 9.68
CA VAL A 152 6.16 6.11 9.23
C VAL A 152 5.95 6.48 7.76
N LEU A 153 6.28 7.71 7.35
CA LEU A 153 6.15 8.14 5.96
C LEU A 153 7.05 7.33 5.01
N MET A 154 8.28 7.01 5.44
CA MET A 154 9.18 6.14 4.68
C MET A 154 8.62 4.72 4.51
N GLU A 155 7.94 4.17 5.52
CA GLU A 155 7.25 2.88 5.41
C GLU A 155 6.06 2.93 4.45
N VAL A 156 5.24 3.99 4.51
CA VAL A 156 4.13 4.20 3.56
C VAL A 156 4.67 4.22 2.12
N LYS A 157 5.74 5.00 1.88
CA LYS A 157 6.41 5.05 0.58
C LYS A 157 6.89 3.66 0.15
N PHE A 158 7.67 2.97 0.98
CA PHE A 158 8.20 1.65 0.66
C PHE A 158 7.11 0.63 0.29
N TRP A 159 6.03 0.55 1.07
CA TRP A 159 4.94 -0.39 0.81
C TRP A 159 4.09 0.00 -0.40
N SER A 160 3.98 1.30 -0.72
CA SER A 160 3.35 1.76 -1.96
C SER A 160 4.18 1.37 -3.20
N SER A 161 5.50 1.56 -3.18
CA SER A 161 6.39 1.10 -4.26
C SER A 161 6.35 -0.42 -4.42
N THR A 162 6.33 -1.15 -3.30
CA THR A 162 6.16 -2.62 -3.29
C THR A 162 4.83 -3.03 -3.93
N ALA A 163 3.74 -2.30 -3.66
CA ALA A 163 2.44 -2.54 -4.29
C ALA A 163 2.52 -2.38 -5.81
N ILE A 164 3.16 -1.30 -6.29
CA ILE A 164 3.32 -1.03 -7.73
C ILE A 164 4.10 -2.16 -8.41
N ALA A 165 5.24 -2.57 -7.82
CA ALA A 165 6.08 -3.63 -8.36
C ALA A 165 5.30 -4.95 -8.47
N LEU A 166 4.62 -5.36 -7.40
CA LEU A 166 3.84 -6.60 -7.38
C LEU A 166 2.68 -6.55 -8.39
N LEU A 167 1.93 -5.45 -8.45
CA LEU A 167 0.77 -5.36 -9.33
C LEU A 167 1.18 -5.36 -10.82
N ARG A 168 2.33 -4.74 -11.15
CA ARG A 168 2.91 -4.81 -12.50
C ARG A 168 3.37 -6.23 -12.85
N GLU A 169 3.95 -6.96 -11.91
CA GLU A 169 4.28 -8.39 -12.09
C GLU A 169 3.02 -9.19 -12.44
N LEU A 170 1.94 -9.01 -11.68
CA LEU A 170 0.66 -9.70 -11.91
C LEU A 170 0.04 -9.34 -13.28
N GLN A 171 0.15 -8.09 -13.72
CA GLN A 171 -0.28 -7.67 -15.06
C GLN A 171 0.53 -8.37 -16.16
N ALA A 172 1.85 -8.46 -16.00
CA ALA A 172 2.72 -9.09 -16.98
C ALA A 172 2.45 -10.59 -17.12
N VAL A 173 2.18 -11.29 -16.00
CA VAL A 173 1.76 -12.70 -16.04
C VAL A 173 0.41 -12.83 -16.76
N ALA A 174 -0.54 -11.93 -16.51
CA ALA A 174 -1.88 -11.97 -17.15
C ALA A 174 -1.84 -11.72 -18.66
N ALA A 175 -0.84 -10.99 -19.14
CA ALA A 175 -0.65 -10.71 -20.56
C ALA A 175 -0.04 -11.90 -21.32
N LYS A 176 0.70 -12.77 -20.64
CA LYS A 176 1.37 -13.94 -21.24
C LYS A 176 0.46 -15.17 -21.39
N GLU A 177 -0.72 -15.19 -20.77
CA GLU A 177 -1.70 -16.27 -20.94
C GLU A 177 -2.52 -16.09 -22.23
N PRO A 178 -2.49 -17.05 -23.18
CA PRO A 178 -3.26 -16.94 -24.42
C PRO A 178 -4.78 -17.01 -24.15
N PRO A 179 -5.61 -16.22 -24.85
CA PRO A 179 -7.06 -16.28 -24.69
C PRO A 179 -7.55 -17.67 -25.08
N LYS A 180 -8.17 -18.39 -24.14
CA LYS A 180 -8.87 -19.65 -24.44
C LYS A 180 -9.94 -19.35 -25.50
N LYS A 181 -9.71 -19.82 -26.72
CA LYS A 181 -10.70 -19.78 -27.81
C LYS A 181 -12.00 -20.40 -27.28
N SER A 182 -13.05 -19.59 -27.16
CA SER A 182 -14.39 -20.13 -26.96
C SER A 182 -14.68 -21.03 -28.16
N LYS A 183 -14.91 -22.32 -27.92
CA LYS A 183 -15.41 -23.22 -28.95
C LYS A 183 -16.82 -22.75 -29.31
N LYS A 184 -16.92 -21.91 -30.34
CA LYS A 184 -18.18 -21.60 -31.01
C LYS A 184 -18.63 -22.92 -31.67
N SER A 185 -19.55 -23.62 -31.01
CA SER A 185 -20.16 -24.84 -31.53
C SER A 185 -21.00 -24.48 -32.75
N THR A 186 -20.42 -24.61 -33.95
CA THR A 186 -21.15 -24.52 -35.21
C THR A 186 -22.04 -25.76 -35.33
N ARG A 187 -23.29 -25.66 -34.87
CA ARG A 187 -24.30 -26.69 -35.12
C ARG A 187 -24.83 -26.51 -36.55
N SER A 188 -24.12 -27.10 -37.49
CA SER A 188 -24.62 -27.39 -38.83
C SER A 188 -25.72 -28.44 -38.69
N THR A 189 -26.96 -28.09 -39.05
CA THR A 189 -28.00 -29.09 -39.31
C THR A 189 -28.53 -28.81 -40.69
N ARG A 190 -28.09 -29.62 -41.66
CA ARG A 190 -28.63 -29.72 -43.00
C ARG A 190 -29.40 -31.04 -43.06
N ARG A 191 -30.72 -30.96 -43.11
CA ARG A 191 -31.61 -31.89 -43.81
C ARG A 191 -33.02 -31.33 -43.81
#